data_AF-A0A4P5YKA5-F1
#
_entry.id   AF-A0A4P5YKA5-F1
#
_cell.length_a   1.000
_cell.length_b   1.000
_cell.length_c   1.000
_cell.angle_alpha   90.00
_cell.angle_beta   90.00
_cell.angle_gamma   90.00
#
_symmetry.space_group_name_H-M   'P 1'
#
loop_
_entity.id
_entity.type
_entity.pdbx_description
1 polymer ?
#
loop_
_entity_poly.entity_id
_entity_poly.type
_entity_poly.pdbx_seq_one_letter_code
_entity_poly.pdbx_strand_id
1 'polypeptide(L)'
;MKFLFALLFVLGRCDSAPAAETPPHIARGHLLAAFCGARPDAKLEHVTAICREIVPVAAPPGSYTTVAFKGGYVGLAGNKDGTGGDTINFSIWGQDAVEAEPADQTHGTIRTRQFTHEGTGWAGRLAYPWKVGARYQVFVHVRHEGGQTVFSAWFGSAEKHEWLLAGRTRKVGTHFLSHAGGFLEHAGTKDMQIPRRTGYGPAWVHDGRRWHACTAADVSVKDPDNARFFERDGVVYLELGLGKKSDHGKKHTYALPPSAAEPPKLPEAPALLKR
;
A
#
# COMPACT_ATOMS: atom_id res chain seq x y z
N MET A 1 -23.72 -61.23 35.44
CA MET A 1 -24.55 -60.00 35.47
C MET A 1 -23.67 -58.85 34.95
N LYS A 2 -23.81 -58.47 33.68
CA LYS A 2 -22.99 -57.42 33.03
C LYS A 2 -23.76 -56.10 33.12
N PHE A 3 -23.21 -55.09 33.79
CA PHE A 3 -23.73 -53.73 33.76
C PHE A 3 -23.09 -52.97 32.59
N LEU A 4 -23.93 -52.54 31.65
CA LEU A 4 -23.57 -51.72 30.50
C LEU A 4 -23.81 -50.25 30.88
N PHE A 5 -22.75 -49.45 30.98
CA PHE A 5 -22.85 -47.99 31.12
C PHE A 5 -23.10 -47.37 29.74
N ALA A 6 -24.28 -46.79 29.54
CA ALA A 6 -24.58 -45.96 28.37
C ALA A 6 -24.04 -44.54 28.62
N LEU A 7 -23.00 -44.16 27.88
CA LEU A 7 -22.48 -42.79 27.87
C LEU A 7 -23.33 -41.96 26.89
N LEU A 8 -24.20 -41.11 27.42
CA LEU A 8 -25.02 -40.19 26.64
C LEU A 8 -24.13 -39.00 26.19
N PHE A 9 -23.73 -38.97 24.92
CA PHE A 9 -23.09 -37.79 24.34
C PHE A 9 -24.15 -36.70 24.15
N VAL A 10 -24.14 -35.69 25.02
CA VAL A 10 -24.87 -34.44 24.77
C VAL A 10 -24.06 -33.65 23.74
N LEU A 11 -24.51 -33.68 22.48
CA LEU A 11 -24.06 -32.76 21.44
C LEU A 11 -24.52 -31.34 21.84
N GLY A 12 -23.66 -30.62 22.56
CA GLY A 12 -23.83 -29.19 22.76
C GLY A 12 -23.81 -28.51 21.40
N ARG A 13 -24.92 -27.88 21.00
CA ARG A 13 -24.91 -26.93 19.90
C ARG A 13 -23.95 -25.80 20.29
N CYS A 14 -22.84 -25.69 19.57
CA CYS A 14 -22.09 -24.44 19.51
C CYS A 14 -23.03 -23.43 18.84
N ASP A 15 -23.71 -22.62 19.65
CA ASP A 15 -24.35 -21.41 19.15
C ASP A 15 -23.23 -20.48 18.67
N SER A 16 -22.94 -20.52 17.37
CA SER A 16 -22.11 -19.50 16.75
C SER A 16 -22.85 -18.19 16.91
N ALA A 17 -22.25 -17.25 17.64
CA ALA A 17 -22.75 -15.89 17.75
C ALA A 17 -23.10 -15.38 16.34
N PRO A 18 -24.27 -14.75 16.13
CA PRO A 18 -24.64 -14.22 14.83
C PRO A 18 -23.53 -13.25 14.39
N ALA A 19 -23.02 -13.44 13.18
CA ALA A 19 -22.08 -12.49 12.59
C ALA A 19 -22.70 -11.10 12.65
N ALA A 20 -21.99 -10.14 13.26
CA ALA A 20 -22.50 -8.78 13.39
C ALA A 20 -22.90 -8.25 12.01
N GLU A 21 -24.17 -7.86 11.87
CA GLU A 21 -24.71 -7.36 10.61
C GLU A 21 -23.94 -6.10 10.20
N THR A 22 -23.54 -6.02 8.92
CA THR A 22 -22.71 -4.89 8.45
C THR A 22 -23.56 -3.62 8.37
N PRO A 23 -23.19 -2.53 9.08
CA PRO A 23 -23.94 -1.27 9.05
C PRO A 23 -24.18 -0.74 7.61
N PRO A 24 -25.36 -0.15 7.31
CA PRO A 24 -25.69 0.28 5.95
C PRO A 24 -24.76 1.34 5.33
N HIS A 25 -24.15 2.21 6.14
CA HIS A 25 -23.16 3.18 5.65
C HIS A 25 -21.85 2.50 5.25
N ILE A 26 -21.50 1.38 5.89
CA ILE A 26 -20.33 0.57 5.57
C ILE A 26 -20.58 -0.22 4.30
N ALA A 27 -21.79 -0.77 4.13
CA ALA A 27 -22.25 -1.37 2.87
C ALA A 27 -22.14 -0.43 1.66
N ARG A 28 -22.22 0.88 1.89
CA ARG A 28 -22.03 1.93 0.86
C ARG A 28 -20.56 2.35 0.64
N GLY A 29 -19.61 1.68 1.28
CA GLY A 29 -18.19 1.90 1.07
C GLY A 29 -17.54 2.97 1.96
N HIS A 30 -18.14 3.32 3.10
CA HIS A 30 -17.54 4.29 4.01
C HIS A 30 -16.20 3.83 4.62
N LEU A 31 -15.91 2.51 4.64
CA LEU A 31 -14.63 1.94 5.08
C LEU A 31 -13.65 1.62 3.95
N LEU A 32 -13.89 2.10 2.72
CA LEU A 32 -13.10 1.65 1.59
C LEU A 32 -11.62 2.02 1.71
N ALA A 33 -11.26 3.16 2.32
CA ALA A 33 -9.86 3.54 2.43
C ALA A 33 -9.53 4.40 3.66
N ALA A 34 -8.34 4.18 4.19
CA ALA A 34 -7.63 5.07 5.11
C ALA A 34 -6.30 5.49 4.46
N PHE A 35 -5.85 6.71 4.73
CA PHE A 35 -4.68 7.32 4.08
C PHE A 35 -3.62 7.69 5.09
N CYS A 36 -2.36 7.55 4.72
CA CYS A 36 -1.21 8.02 5.48
C CYS A 36 -0.24 8.74 4.54
N GLY A 37 -0.23 10.07 4.58
CA GLY A 37 0.78 10.91 3.92
C GLY A 37 2.11 10.88 4.66
N ALA A 38 3.22 11.01 3.94
CA ALA A 38 4.56 11.17 4.48
C ALA A 38 5.03 12.60 4.15
N ARG A 39 5.43 13.34 5.18
CA ARG A 39 5.74 14.76 5.06
C ARG A 39 7.16 15.06 5.55
N PRO A 40 8.05 15.58 4.67
CA PRO A 40 9.31 16.19 5.11
C PRO A 40 9.07 17.56 5.76
N ASP A 41 10.05 18.05 6.51
CA ASP A 41 10.01 19.41 7.09
C ASP A 41 10.00 20.49 6.01
N ALA A 42 10.77 20.27 4.94
CA ALA A 42 10.86 21.19 3.82
C ALA A 42 9.67 21.02 2.86
N LYS A 43 9.10 22.13 2.39
CA LYS A 43 8.19 22.10 1.25
C LYS A 43 9.00 21.89 -0.04
N LEU A 44 8.75 20.80 -0.75
CA LEU A 44 9.46 20.44 -1.99
C LEU A 44 8.53 20.56 -3.19
N GLU A 45 8.97 21.26 -4.23
CA GLU A 45 8.19 21.46 -5.46
C GLU A 45 8.53 20.41 -6.53
N HIS A 46 9.77 19.94 -6.56
CA HIS A 46 10.29 19.03 -7.58
C HIS A 46 10.76 17.71 -6.97
N VAL A 47 9.82 16.93 -6.41
CA VAL A 47 10.17 15.60 -5.90
C VAL A 47 10.39 14.65 -7.08
N THR A 48 11.59 14.09 -7.18
CA THR A 48 11.95 13.11 -8.21
C THR A 48 11.84 11.69 -7.73
N ALA A 49 11.88 11.43 -6.42
CA ALA A 49 11.76 10.08 -5.89
C ALA A 49 11.04 10.02 -4.55
N ILE A 50 10.35 8.89 -4.31
CA ILE A 50 9.75 8.52 -3.03
C ILE A 50 10.28 7.15 -2.65
N CYS A 51 10.77 7.01 -1.42
CA CYS A 51 11.15 5.73 -0.82
C CYS A 51 10.38 5.56 0.48
N ARG A 52 9.69 4.44 0.67
CA ARG A 52 8.90 4.22 1.89
C ARG A 52 8.74 2.74 2.23
N GLU A 53 8.76 2.45 3.52
CA GLU A 53 8.44 1.12 4.04
C GLU A 53 6.94 0.93 4.30
N ILE A 54 6.44 -0.26 4.01
CA ILE A 54 5.09 -0.71 4.34
C ILE A 54 5.13 -2.11 4.98
N VAL A 55 4.17 -2.37 5.88
CA VAL A 55 4.08 -3.61 6.64
C VAL A 55 2.63 -4.11 6.65
N PRO A 56 2.23 -5.03 5.74
CA PRO A 56 0.89 -5.61 5.80
C PRO A 56 0.78 -6.45 7.08
N VAL A 57 -0.06 -6.08 8.05
CA VAL A 57 -0.16 -6.78 9.35
C VAL A 57 -1.34 -7.75 9.38
N ALA A 58 -2.50 -7.30 8.89
CA ALA A 58 -3.69 -8.11 8.73
C ALA A 58 -4.28 -7.80 7.36
N ALA A 59 -4.17 -8.74 6.42
CA ALA A 59 -4.52 -8.52 5.03
C ALA A 59 -5.45 -9.64 4.54
N PRO A 60 -6.72 -9.70 4.99
CA PRO A 60 -7.70 -10.62 4.39
C PRO A 60 -7.87 -10.37 2.88
N PRO A 61 -8.47 -11.30 2.13
CA PRO A 61 -8.80 -11.11 0.71
C PRO A 61 -9.34 -9.73 0.38
N GLY A 62 -8.85 -9.14 -0.71
CA GLY A 62 -9.21 -7.78 -1.11
C GLY A 62 -8.62 -6.66 -0.25
N SER A 63 -7.63 -6.93 0.60
CA SER A 63 -6.82 -5.87 1.23
C SER A 63 -5.85 -5.29 0.22
N TYR A 64 -5.67 -3.96 0.25
CA TYR A 64 -4.72 -3.29 -0.62
C TYR A 64 -3.91 -2.26 0.16
N THR A 65 -2.61 -2.50 0.33
CA THR A 65 -1.67 -1.56 0.97
C THR A 65 -0.79 -0.93 -0.08
N THR A 66 -0.75 0.40 -0.16
CA THR A 66 0.03 1.10 -1.18
C THR A 66 1.00 2.12 -0.61
N VAL A 67 2.04 2.41 -1.38
CA VAL A 67 2.72 3.70 -1.42
C VAL A 67 2.19 4.45 -2.64
N ALA A 68 1.70 5.66 -2.43
CA ALA A 68 0.96 6.42 -3.42
C ALA A 68 1.52 7.84 -3.59
N PHE A 69 1.19 8.42 -4.73
CA PHE A 69 1.48 9.80 -5.09
C PHE A 69 0.37 10.31 -6.01
N LYS A 70 0.29 11.63 -6.20
CA LYS A 70 -0.64 12.18 -7.18
C LYS A 70 -0.27 11.68 -8.57
N GLY A 71 -1.13 10.88 -9.18
CA GLY A 71 -0.86 10.30 -10.49
C GLY A 71 -0.55 8.80 -10.48
N GLY A 72 -0.48 8.14 -9.31
CA GLY A 72 -0.25 6.70 -9.30
C GLY A 72 0.01 6.10 -7.92
N TYR A 73 0.30 4.80 -7.93
CA TYR A 73 0.62 4.03 -6.74
C TYR A 73 1.42 2.78 -7.10
N VAL A 74 2.06 2.21 -6.08
CA VAL A 74 2.66 0.88 -6.07
C VAL A 74 2.27 0.22 -4.75
N GLY A 75 1.85 -1.04 -4.76
CA GLY A 75 1.38 -1.67 -3.52
C GLY A 75 1.12 -3.16 -3.58
N LEU A 76 0.81 -3.69 -2.41
CA LEU A 76 0.54 -5.09 -2.13
C LEU A 76 -0.97 -5.33 -2.11
N ALA A 77 -1.45 -6.08 -3.09
CA ALA A 77 -2.85 -6.48 -3.17
C ALA A 77 -2.99 -7.95 -2.75
N GLY A 78 -3.86 -8.17 -1.76
CA GLY A 78 -4.27 -9.49 -1.32
C GLY A 78 -5.15 -10.16 -2.36
N ASN A 79 -4.99 -11.46 -2.51
CA ASN A 79 -5.78 -12.26 -3.44
C ASN A 79 -7.29 -12.05 -3.23
N LYS A 80 -7.93 -11.28 -4.11
CA LYS A 80 -9.35 -10.89 -4.01
C LYS A 80 -10.30 -12.05 -4.30
N ASP A 81 -9.91 -12.95 -5.19
CA ASP A 81 -10.81 -13.93 -5.81
C ASP A 81 -10.40 -15.39 -5.52
N GLY A 82 -9.48 -15.60 -4.56
CA GLY A 82 -8.92 -16.93 -4.24
C GLY A 82 -8.08 -17.54 -5.38
N THR A 83 -7.95 -16.86 -6.51
CA THR A 83 -7.28 -17.32 -7.74
C THR A 83 -6.23 -16.29 -8.17
N GLY A 84 -5.00 -16.73 -8.47
CA GLY A 84 -3.92 -15.86 -8.96
C GLY A 84 -2.97 -15.28 -7.90
N GLY A 85 -3.15 -15.63 -6.62
CA GLY A 85 -2.19 -15.32 -5.55
C GLY A 85 -2.10 -13.84 -5.19
N ASP A 86 -1.20 -13.58 -4.25
CA ASP A 86 -0.86 -12.25 -3.77
C ASP A 86 0.00 -11.51 -4.82
N THR A 87 -0.25 -10.20 -4.98
CA THR A 87 0.34 -9.44 -6.07
C THR A 87 0.97 -8.13 -5.64
N ILE A 88 1.97 -7.70 -6.42
CA ILE A 88 2.37 -6.31 -6.50
C ILE A 88 1.57 -5.68 -7.63
N ASN A 89 0.89 -4.58 -7.32
CA ASN A 89 0.20 -3.76 -8.29
C ASN A 89 0.92 -2.44 -8.40
N PHE A 90 0.99 -1.91 -9.62
CA PHE A 90 1.39 -0.53 -9.82
C PHE A 90 0.54 0.10 -10.91
N SER A 91 0.35 1.40 -10.83
CA SER A 91 -0.47 2.14 -11.78
C SER A 91 0.01 3.57 -11.90
N ILE A 92 0.05 4.05 -13.14
CA ILE A 92 0.38 5.42 -13.51
C ILE A 92 -0.79 5.98 -14.32
N TRP A 93 -1.44 7.01 -13.80
CA TRP A 93 -2.55 7.72 -14.45
C TRP A 93 -2.06 8.65 -15.58
N GLY A 94 -2.80 8.69 -16.68
CA GLY A 94 -2.58 9.52 -17.86
C GLY A 94 -3.03 8.79 -19.14
N GLN A 95 -3.77 9.46 -20.03
CA GLN A 95 -4.18 8.85 -21.31
C GLN A 95 -2.99 8.49 -22.20
N ASP A 96 -1.91 9.24 -22.05
CA ASP A 96 -0.62 9.09 -22.74
C ASP A 96 0.34 8.13 -22.02
N ALA A 97 -0.06 7.56 -20.88
CA ALA A 97 0.76 6.61 -20.14
C ALA A 97 0.87 5.29 -20.91
N VAL A 98 2.10 4.91 -21.23
CA VAL A 98 2.42 3.67 -21.95
C VAL A 98 3.59 2.94 -21.31
N GLU A 99 3.61 1.62 -21.44
CA GLU A 99 4.75 0.80 -21.01
C GLU A 99 6.02 1.29 -21.72
N ALA A 100 7.08 1.51 -20.93
CA ALA A 100 8.42 1.82 -21.42
C ALA A 100 9.31 0.59 -21.36
N GLU A 101 9.20 -0.17 -20.27
CA GLU A 101 9.90 -1.43 -20.04
C GLU A 101 9.01 -2.35 -19.20
N PRO A 102 8.93 -3.65 -19.55
CA PRO A 102 8.18 -4.60 -18.77
C PRO A 102 8.74 -4.77 -17.37
N ALA A 103 7.90 -5.29 -16.48
CA ALA A 103 8.32 -5.69 -15.15
C ALA A 103 9.35 -6.84 -15.18
N ASP A 104 10.08 -6.99 -14.08
CA ASP A 104 10.81 -8.22 -13.81
C ASP A 104 9.83 -9.40 -13.68
N GLN A 105 10.09 -10.47 -14.42
CA GLN A 105 9.22 -11.64 -14.53
C GLN A 105 9.62 -12.80 -13.60
N THR A 106 10.56 -12.60 -12.68
CA THR A 106 11.08 -13.64 -11.75
C THR A 106 9.97 -14.42 -11.04
N HIS A 107 8.89 -13.75 -10.65
CA HIS A 107 7.74 -14.36 -9.99
C HIS A 107 6.52 -14.54 -10.91
N GLY A 108 6.63 -14.14 -12.18
CA GLY A 108 5.57 -14.16 -13.17
C GLY A 108 4.79 -12.84 -13.28
N THR A 109 4.39 -12.52 -14.51
CA THR A 109 3.47 -11.40 -14.78
C THR A 109 2.05 -11.94 -14.91
N ILE A 110 1.11 -11.37 -14.15
CA ILE A 110 -0.29 -11.77 -14.25
C ILE A 110 -0.98 -10.97 -15.36
N ARG A 111 -0.86 -9.64 -15.33
CA ARG A 111 -1.50 -8.77 -16.32
C ARG A 111 -0.85 -7.40 -16.36
N THR A 112 -0.60 -6.90 -17.56
CA THR A 112 -0.37 -5.47 -17.82
C THR A 112 -1.46 -4.96 -18.76
N ARG A 113 -1.92 -3.71 -18.57
CA ARG A 113 -2.97 -3.12 -19.41
C ARG A 113 -3.02 -1.61 -19.31
N GLN A 114 -3.62 -0.98 -20.32
CA GLN A 114 -4.29 0.30 -20.13
C GLN A 114 -5.61 0.09 -19.38
N PHE A 115 -5.98 1.04 -18.51
CA PHE A 115 -7.27 1.06 -17.83
C PHE A 115 -8.05 2.32 -18.18
N THR A 116 -9.39 2.25 -18.11
CA THR A 116 -10.32 3.33 -18.47
C THR A 116 -11.50 3.51 -17.50
N HIS A 117 -11.64 2.65 -16.49
CA HIS A 117 -12.84 2.59 -15.63
C HIS A 117 -12.83 3.58 -14.44
N GLU A 118 -11.65 4.01 -13.98
CA GLU A 118 -11.44 4.93 -12.84
C GLU A 118 -10.54 6.10 -13.27
N GLY A 119 -10.79 6.59 -14.48
CA GLY A 119 -9.85 7.39 -15.24
C GLY A 119 -9.02 6.52 -16.18
N THR A 120 -7.98 7.10 -16.77
CA THR A 120 -7.14 6.46 -17.78
C THR A 120 -5.69 6.34 -17.33
N GLY A 121 -5.02 5.26 -17.68
CA GLY A 121 -3.62 5.07 -17.35
C GLY A 121 -3.09 3.71 -17.76
N TRP A 122 -1.89 3.40 -17.29
CA TRP A 122 -1.26 2.11 -17.45
C TRP A 122 -1.04 1.44 -16.10
N ALA A 123 -1.32 0.14 -16.02
CA ALA A 123 -1.23 -0.64 -14.80
C ALA A 123 -0.63 -2.02 -15.05
N GLY A 124 0.17 -2.49 -14.10
CA GLY A 124 0.63 -3.87 -14.04
C GLY A 124 0.28 -4.54 -12.73
N ARG A 125 0.06 -5.85 -12.82
CA ARG A 125 -0.19 -6.78 -11.73
C ARG A 125 0.77 -7.95 -11.89
N LEU A 126 1.66 -8.09 -10.91
CA LEU A 126 2.73 -9.10 -10.89
C LEU A 126 2.49 -10.06 -9.75
N ALA A 127 2.71 -11.35 -9.99
CA ALA A 127 2.67 -12.32 -8.91
C ALA A 127 3.86 -12.04 -7.97
N TYR A 128 3.60 -12.00 -6.67
CA TYR A 128 4.66 -11.86 -5.68
C TYR A 128 4.18 -12.41 -4.34
N PRO A 129 4.86 -13.43 -3.78
CA PRO A 129 4.41 -14.12 -2.57
C PRO A 129 4.78 -13.33 -1.31
N TRP A 130 4.24 -12.12 -1.17
CA TRP A 130 4.43 -11.34 0.04
C TRP A 130 3.74 -12.00 1.24
N LYS A 131 4.17 -11.65 2.45
CA LYS A 131 3.71 -12.24 3.71
C LYS A 131 3.28 -11.16 4.67
N VAL A 132 2.23 -11.44 5.44
CA VAL A 132 1.86 -10.59 6.56
C VAL A 132 2.99 -10.54 7.61
N GLY A 133 3.16 -9.38 8.24
CA GLY A 133 4.20 -9.11 9.23
C GLY A 133 5.59 -8.80 8.65
N ALA A 134 5.86 -9.16 7.38
CA ALA A 134 7.12 -8.82 6.74
C ALA A 134 7.19 -7.33 6.37
N ARG A 135 8.39 -6.75 6.44
CA ARG A 135 8.65 -5.37 6.02
C ARG A 135 9.03 -5.33 4.55
N TYR A 136 8.35 -4.47 3.81
CA TYR A 136 8.62 -4.22 2.40
C TYR A 136 9.00 -2.78 2.18
N GLN A 137 9.80 -2.57 1.16
CA GLN A 137 10.22 -1.25 0.73
C GLN A 137 9.73 -0.99 -0.68
N VAL A 138 9.23 0.23 -0.89
CA VAL A 138 8.76 0.71 -2.17
C VAL A 138 9.60 1.91 -2.56
N PHE A 139 10.05 1.92 -3.81
CA PHE A 139 10.77 3.04 -4.39
C PHE A 139 10.11 3.44 -5.72
N VAL A 140 9.77 4.72 -5.84
CA VAL A 140 9.24 5.31 -7.07
C VAL A 140 10.17 6.42 -7.50
N HIS A 141 10.52 6.45 -8.78
CA HIS A 141 11.40 7.46 -9.36
C HIS A 141 10.79 8.02 -10.64
N VAL A 142 10.99 9.32 -10.87
CA VAL A 142 10.74 9.97 -12.15
C VAL A 142 12.03 10.46 -12.75
N ARG A 143 12.22 10.17 -14.05
CA ARG A 143 13.36 10.63 -14.84
C ARG A 143 12.86 11.35 -16.08
N HIS A 144 13.41 12.52 -16.36
CA HIS A 144 13.06 13.31 -17.54
C HIS A 144 14.03 13.01 -18.68
N GLU A 145 13.50 12.59 -19.84
CA GLU A 145 14.30 12.28 -21.02
C GLU A 145 13.47 12.53 -22.29
N GLY A 146 14.06 13.19 -23.28
CA GLY A 146 13.44 13.33 -24.61
C GLY A 146 12.05 14.01 -24.60
N GLY A 147 11.81 14.94 -23.68
CA GLY A 147 10.51 15.60 -23.52
C GLY A 147 9.43 14.72 -22.87
N GLN A 148 9.83 13.61 -22.24
CA GLN A 148 8.97 12.67 -21.54
C GLN A 148 9.44 12.50 -20.09
N THR A 149 8.54 11.96 -19.26
CA THR A 149 8.85 11.48 -17.92
C THR A 149 8.71 9.97 -17.88
N VAL A 150 9.78 9.27 -17.48
CA VAL A 150 9.79 7.84 -17.20
C VAL A 150 9.58 7.64 -15.71
N PHE A 151 8.53 6.93 -15.35
CA PHE A 151 8.20 6.49 -14.01
C PHE A 151 8.73 5.07 -13.81
N SER A 152 9.61 4.87 -12.84
CA SER A 152 10.06 3.56 -12.40
C SER A 152 9.41 3.20 -11.07
N ALA A 153 8.89 1.98 -10.96
CA ALA A 153 8.35 1.42 -9.72
C ALA A 153 9.19 0.21 -9.30
N TRP A 154 9.71 0.25 -8.08
CA TRP A 154 10.52 -0.81 -7.50
C TRP A 154 9.93 -1.26 -6.17
N PHE A 155 10.03 -2.55 -5.89
CA PHE A 155 9.47 -3.15 -4.70
C PHE A 155 10.35 -4.29 -4.21
N GLY A 156 10.50 -4.48 -2.90
CA GLY A 156 11.13 -5.68 -2.39
C GLY A 156 11.19 -5.77 -0.88
N SER A 157 11.88 -6.80 -0.38
CA SER A 157 12.04 -7.04 1.06
C SER A 157 12.97 -5.98 1.66
N ALA A 158 12.47 -5.26 2.66
CA ALA A 158 13.29 -4.28 3.40
C ALA A 158 14.41 -4.98 4.18
N GLU A 159 14.13 -6.15 4.77
CA GLU A 159 15.10 -6.93 5.55
C GLU A 159 16.24 -7.49 4.70
N LYS A 160 15.95 -7.93 3.48
CA LYS A 160 16.95 -8.50 2.57
C LYS A 160 17.62 -7.47 1.66
N HIS A 161 17.14 -6.23 1.67
CA HIS A 161 17.56 -5.18 0.73
C HIS A 161 17.49 -5.62 -0.74
N GLU A 162 16.46 -6.40 -1.08
CA GLU A 162 16.19 -6.89 -2.43
C GLU A 162 15.29 -5.89 -3.18
N TRP A 163 15.49 -5.80 -4.50
CA TRP A 163 14.67 -4.96 -5.36
C TRP A 163 14.18 -5.76 -6.58
N LEU A 164 12.88 -5.69 -6.82
CA LEU A 164 12.20 -6.18 -8.01
C LEU A 164 11.66 -4.98 -8.80
N LEU A 165 11.94 -4.92 -10.10
CA LEU A 165 11.32 -3.91 -10.97
C LEU A 165 9.84 -4.26 -11.15
N ALA A 166 8.96 -3.47 -10.56
CA ALA A 166 7.53 -3.62 -10.79
C ALA A 166 7.13 -3.12 -12.19
N GLY A 167 7.87 -2.18 -12.77
CA GLY A 167 7.74 -1.79 -14.18
C GLY A 167 8.17 -0.36 -14.45
N ARG A 168 8.27 -0.01 -15.74
CA ARG A 168 8.48 1.37 -16.19
C ARG A 168 7.39 1.84 -17.13
N THR A 169 6.90 3.05 -16.88
CA THR A 169 5.88 3.70 -17.70
C THR A 169 6.39 5.07 -18.13
N ARG A 170 6.15 5.46 -19.38
CA ARG A 170 6.47 6.82 -19.86
C ARG A 170 5.22 7.64 -20.10
N LYS A 171 5.34 8.95 -19.89
CA LYS A 171 4.32 9.98 -20.19
C LYS A 171 4.97 11.18 -20.86
N VAL A 172 4.23 11.89 -21.69
CA VAL A 172 4.69 13.12 -22.36
C VAL A 172 4.78 14.26 -21.34
N GLY A 173 5.83 15.08 -21.47
CA GLY A 173 6.07 16.26 -20.63
C GLY A 173 6.88 15.97 -19.37
N THR A 174 7.03 17.01 -18.54
CA THR A 174 7.79 17.00 -17.29
C THR A 174 6.85 16.84 -16.10
N HIS A 175 6.94 15.69 -15.42
CA HIS A 175 6.13 15.37 -14.25
C HIS A 175 7.02 15.17 -13.03
N PHE A 176 6.60 15.68 -11.88
CA PHE A 176 7.22 15.44 -10.58
C PHE A 176 6.25 14.69 -9.68
N LEU A 177 6.79 13.99 -8.69
CA LEU A 177 6.00 13.31 -7.67
C LEU A 177 5.44 14.35 -6.69
N SER A 178 4.24 14.12 -6.18
CA SER A 178 3.66 14.93 -5.11
C SER A 178 2.72 14.08 -4.27
N HIS A 179 2.37 14.53 -3.07
CA HIS A 179 1.52 13.77 -2.14
C HIS A 179 2.10 12.39 -1.81
N ALA A 180 3.40 12.35 -1.48
CA ALA A 180 4.04 11.12 -1.04
C ALA A 180 3.28 10.53 0.14
N GLY A 181 2.76 9.31 -0.02
CA GLY A 181 1.80 8.79 0.91
C GLY A 181 1.50 7.33 0.66
N GLY A 182 0.28 6.93 0.96
CA GLY A 182 -0.20 5.57 0.82
C GLY A 182 -1.61 5.44 1.34
N PHE A 183 -2.29 4.39 0.93
CA PHE A 183 -3.59 4.03 1.46
C PHE A 183 -3.67 2.54 1.81
N LEU A 184 -4.43 2.26 2.85
CA LEU A 184 -4.98 0.94 3.12
C LEU A 184 -6.40 0.95 2.59
N GLU A 185 -6.70 0.06 1.67
CA GLU A 185 -8.02 -0.06 1.06
C GLU A 185 -8.59 -1.47 1.20
N HIS A 186 -9.93 -1.51 1.28
CA HIS A 186 -10.71 -2.68 0.97
C HIS A 186 -11.15 -2.66 -0.50
N ALA A 187 -10.47 -3.43 -1.34
CA ALA A 187 -10.73 -3.53 -2.77
C ALA A 187 -11.92 -4.48 -3.08
N GLY A 188 -13.11 -4.16 -2.58
CA GLY A 188 -14.33 -4.97 -2.80
C GLY A 188 -15.42 -4.74 -1.76
N THR A 189 -16.49 -5.55 -1.82
CA THR A 189 -17.64 -5.48 -0.90
C THR A 189 -17.82 -6.73 -0.03
N LYS A 190 -17.05 -7.80 -0.29
CA LYS A 190 -17.05 -9.03 0.50
C LYS A 190 -16.11 -8.90 1.68
N ASP A 191 -16.47 -9.47 2.83
CA ASP A 191 -15.61 -9.50 4.02
C ASP A 191 -15.23 -8.11 4.58
N MET A 192 -16.14 -7.12 4.44
CA MET A 192 -15.96 -5.78 5.00
C MET A 192 -15.94 -5.76 6.53
N GLN A 193 -16.57 -6.75 7.15
CA GLN A 193 -16.55 -6.96 8.59
C GLN A 193 -15.19 -7.45 9.10
N ILE A 194 -14.33 -8.03 8.24
CA ILE A 194 -13.02 -8.56 8.64
C ILE A 194 -12.02 -7.38 8.70
N PRO A 195 -11.41 -7.11 9.87
CA PRO A 195 -10.50 -6.00 10.00
C PRO A 195 -9.23 -6.18 9.16
N ARG A 196 -8.71 -5.06 8.67
CA ARG A 196 -7.47 -4.97 7.89
C ARG A 196 -6.52 -4.02 8.59
N ARG A 197 -5.22 -4.31 8.55
CA ARG A 197 -4.20 -3.49 9.19
C ARG A 197 -2.93 -3.44 8.37
N THR A 198 -2.38 -2.24 8.26
CA THR A 198 -1.06 -2.03 7.66
C THR A 198 -0.26 -1.00 8.45
N GLY A 199 1.06 -1.13 8.45
CA GLY A 199 1.99 -0.17 9.00
C GLY A 199 2.68 0.62 7.89
N TYR A 200 2.86 1.91 8.12
CA TYR A 200 3.64 2.82 7.30
C TYR A 200 4.88 3.24 8.07
N GLY A 201 6.03 2.75 7.62
CA GLY A 201 7.31 3.01 8.26
C GLY A 201 7.98 4.29 7.77
N PRO A 202 9.30 4.41 8.02
CA PRO A 202 10.12 5.51 7.54
C PRO A 202 9.95 5.78 6.05
N ALA A 203 10.00 7.06 5.70
CA ALA A 203 9.88 7.52 4.33
C ALA A 203 10.90 8.62 4.04
N TRP A 204 11.33 8.66 2.79
CA TRP A 204 12.19 9.71 2.25
C TRP A 204 11.66 10.18 0.91
N VAL A 205 11.92 11.44 0.60
CA VAL A 205 11.67 12.04 -0.71
C VAL A 205 12.94 12.68 -1.24
N HIS A 206 13.17 12.58 -2.54
CA HIS A 206 14.34 13.15 -3.20
C HIS A 206 13.93 14.35 -4.05
N ASP A 207 14.61 15.49 -3.93
CA ASP A 207 14.29 16.74 -4.65
C ASP A 207 15.06 16.93 -5.97
N GLY A 208 15.73 15.87 -6.44
CA GLY A 208 16.66 15.90 -7.57
C GLY A 208 18.11 16.21 -7.17
N ARG A 209 18.36 16.65 -5.93
CA ARG A 209 19.71 16.95 -5.42
C ARG A 209 20.07 16.14 -4.19
N ARG A 210 19.14 15.98 -3.27
CA ARG A 210 19.35 15.26 -2.00
C ARG A 210 18.09 14.60 -1.49
N TRP A 211 18.29 13.66 -0.58
CA TRP A 211 17.23 13.05 0.20
C TRP A 211 16.78 13.93 1.35
N HIS A 212 15.48 13.90 1.62
CA HIS A 212 14.83 14.51 2.77
C HIS A 212 14.06 13.43 3.52
N ALA A 213 14.35 13.27 4.81
CA ALA A 213 13.57 12.40 5.67
C ALA A 213 12.17 12.98 5.89
N CYS A 214 11.15 12.13 5.87
CA CYS A 214 9.80 12.50 6.28
C CYS A 214 9.67 12.35 7.80
N THR A 215 9.56 13.48 8.48
CA THR A 215 9.51 13.61 9.95
C THR A 215 8.09 13.73 10.48
N ALA A 216 7.08 13.66 9.60
CA ALA A 216 5.68 13.62 10.00
C ALA A 216 4.85 12.72 9.08
N ALA A 217 3.75 12.21 9.64
CA ALA A 217 2.76 11.44 8.89
C ALA A 217 1.35 11.99 9.11
N ASP A 218 0.71 12.37 8.01
CA ASP A 218 -0.65 12.93 8.01
C ASP A 218 -1.66 11.82 7.71
N VAL A 219 -2.47 11.46 8.71
CA VAL A 219 -3.45 10.38 8.61
C VAL A 219 -4.84 10.94 8.35
N SER A 220 -5.61 10.26 7.51
CA SER A 220 -7.04 10.52 7.40
C SER A 220 -7.87 9.26 7.17
N VAL A 221 -9.05 9.22 7.78
CA VAL A 221 -10.04 8.16 7.64
C VAL A 221 -11.40 8.75 7.29
N LYS A 222 -12.20 8.00 6.53
CA LYS A 222 -13.57 8.41 6.17
C LYS A 222 -14.55 8.23 7.33
N ASP A 223 -14.43 7.13 8.05
CA ASP A 223 -15.30 6.75 9.17
C ASP A 223 -14.45 6.47 10.42
N PRO A 224 -14.39 7.42 11.38
CA PRO A 224 -13.55 7.31 12.57
C PRO A 224 -14.13 6.39 13.65
N ASP A 225 -15.38 5.93 13.52
CA ASP A 225 -15.98 4.97 14.48
C ASP A 225 -15.67 3.51 14.10
N ASN A 226 -15.18 3.29 12.88
CA ASN A 226 -14.84 1.98 12.31
C ASN A 226 -13.48 1.98 11.59
N ALA A 227 -12.65 2.98 11.87
CA ALA A 227 -11.23 2.98 11.55
C ALA A 227 -10.44 3.53 12.73
N ARG A 228 -9.28 2.93 12.98
CA ARG A 228 -8.33 3.38 14.00
C ARG A 228 -6.97 3.62 13.36
N PHE A 229 -6.21 4.55 13.92
CA PHE A 229 -4.82 4.73 13.58
C PHE A 229 -4.02 5.12 14.82
N PHE A 230 -2.77 4.69 14.89
CA PHE A 230 -1.86 4.97 15.99
C PHE A 230 -0.42 4.87 15.50
N GLU A 231 0.48 5.55 16.20
CA GLU A 231 1.92 5.43 16.00
C GLU A 231 2.51 4.50 17.06
N ARG A 232 3.50 3.71 16.65
CA ARG A 232 4.35 2.92 17.55
C ARG A 232 5.69 2.66 16.88
N ASP A 233 6.77 2.94 17.60
CA ASP A 233 8.16 2.68 17.20
C ASP A 233 8.53 3.25 15.83
N GLY A 234 8.06 4.47 15.52
CA GLY A 234 8.29 5.15 14.25
C GLY A 234 7.44 4.62 13.09
N VAL A 235 6.44 3.79 13.36
CA VAL A 235 5.52 3.22 12.36
C VAL A 235 4.10 3.67 12.64
N VAL A 236 3.45 4.25 11.63
CA VAL A 236 2.03 4.62 11.72
C VAL A 236 1.17 3.47 11.20
N TYR A 237 0.33 2.92 12.07
CA TYR A 237 -0.59 1.85 11.71
C TYR A 237 -1.95 2.42 11.35
N LEU A 238 -2.52 1.94 10.24
CA LEU A 238 -3.92 2.12 9.89
C LEU A 238 -4.66 0.81 10.10
N GLU A 239 -5.83 0.87 10.72
CA GLU A 239 -6.77 -0.23 10.90
C GLU A 239 -8.14 0.15 10.37
N LEU A 240 -8.69 -0.67 9.48
CA LEU A 240 -10.07 -0.59 9.01
C LEU A 240 -10.85 -1.78 9.56
N GLY A 241 -11.99 -1.56 10.19
CA GLY A 241 -12.86 -2.64 10.66
C GLY A 241 -13.90 -2.20 11.68
N LEU A 242 -14.97 -2.99 11.81
CA LEU A 242 -16.08 -2.68 12.72
C LEU A 242 -15.59 -2.49 14.16
N GLY A 243 -16.04 -1.39 14.79
CA GLY A 243 -15.69 -1.06 16.17
C GLY A 243 -14.23 -0.66 16.39
N LYS A 244 -13.42 -0.53 15.33
CA LYS A 244 -12.11 0.12 15.41
C LYS A 244 -12.34 1.62 15.52
N LYS A 245 -12.40 2.14 16.74
CA LYS A 245 -12.59 3.57 16.96
C LYS A 245 -11.26 4.32 16.97
N SER A 246 -11.21 5.45 16.27
CA SER A 246 -10.10 6.39 16.30
C SER A 246 -10.19 7.28 17.55
N ASP A 247 -9.08 7.39 18.26
CA ASP A 247 -8.94 8.29 19.42
C ASP A 247 -8.77 9.77 19.00
N HIS A 248 -8.50 10.03 17.70
CA HIS A 248 -8.22 11.36 17.16
C HIS A 248 -9.30 11.83 16.15
N GLY A 249 -10.43 11.12 16.05
CA GLY A 249 -11.43 11.40 15.04
C GLY A 249 -10.92 11.12 13.62
N LYS A 250 -11.25 11.98 12.66
CA LYS A 250 -11.03 11.71 11.22
C LYS A 250 -9.60 11.94 10.72
N LYS A 251 -8.81 12.77 11.40
CA LYS A 251 -7.49 13.20 10.94
C LYS A 251 -6.56 13.41 12.12
N HIS A 252 -5.29 13.10 11.91
CA HIS A 252 -4.23 13.40 12.87
C HIS A 252 -2.88 13.46 12.17
N THR A 253 -1.94 14.19 12.76
CA THR A 253 -0.56 14.25 12.29
C THR A 253 0.34 13.71 13.39
N TYR A 254 1.04 12.62 13.11
CA TYR A 254 2.09 12.12 13.99
C TYR A 254 3.42 12.78 13.64
N ALA A 255 4.13 13.27 14.66
CA ALA A 255 5.56 13.52 14.53
C ALA A 255 6.29 12.17 14.57
N LEU A 256 7.22 11.97 13.64
CA LEU A 256 8.00 10.75 13.52
C LEU A 256 9.47 11.05 13.80
N PRO A 257 10.19 10.13 14.44
CA PRO A 257 11.64 10.28 14.57
C PRO A 257 12.26 10.34 13.17
N PRO A 258 13.23 11.23 12.93
CA PRO A 258 13.98 11.18 11.68
C PRO A 258 14.63 9.81 11.57
N SER A 259 14.50 9.19 10.39
CA SER A 259 15.19 7.92 10.15
C SER A 259 16.70 8.13 10.27
N ALA A 260 17.36 7.29 11.08
CA ALA A 260 18.79 7.43 11.37
C ALA A 260 19.69 7.07 10.17
N ALA A 261 19.14 6.40 9.15
CA ALA A 261 19.84 6.02 7.94
C ALA A 261 19.32 6.81 6.73
N GLU A 262 20.18 7.03 5.74
CA GLU A 262 19.72 7.36 4.39
C GLU A 262 18.94 6.17 3.80
N PRO A 263 18.03 6.41 2.85
CA PRO A 263 17.37 5.30 2.16
C PRO A 263 18.41 4.40 1.49
N PRO A 264 18.18 3.08 1.43
CA PRO A 264 19.09 2.13 0.80
C PRO A 264 19.41 2.54 -0.64
N LYS A 265 20.64 2.20 -1.06
CA LYS A 265 21.16 2.54 -2.38
C LYS A 265 20.18 2.10 -3.46
N LEU A 266 19.90 3.03 -4.36
CA LEU A 266 18.92 2.84 -5.41
C LEU A 266 19.32 1.68 -6.33
N PRO A 267 18.35 0.85 -6.77
CA PRO A 267 18.59 -0.17 -7.78
C PRO A 267 18.89 0.43 -9.16
N GLU A 268 18.64 1.72 -9.36
CA GLU A 268 19.02 2.43 -10.58
C GLU A 268 20.46 2.96 -10.51
N ALA A 269 21.24 2.74 -11.57
CA ALA A 269 22.63 3.16 -11.63
C ALA A 269 22.76 4.70 -11.43
N PRO A 270 23.83 5.19 -10.79
CA PRO A 270 24.05 6.64 -10.56
C PRO A 270 24.03 7.49 -11.84
N ALA A 271 24.31 6.90 -13.00
CA ALA A 271 24.21 7.57 -14.29
C ALA A 271 22.77 7.99 -14.65
N LEU A 272 21.75 7.34 -14.07
CA LEU A 272 20.33 7.67 -14.23
C LEU A 272 19.84 8.75 -13.26
N LEU A 273 20.65 9.11 -12.25
CA LEU A 273 20.44 10.24 -11.33
C LEU A 273 21.20 11.50 -11.77
N LYS A 274 21.99 11.41 -12.85
CA LYS A 274 22.69 12.53 -13.45
C LYS A 274 22.00 12.95 -14.75
N ARG A 275 21.08 13.91 -14.62
CA ARG A 275 21.05 15.18 -15.35
C ARG A 275 19.85 16.01 -14.89
#